data_AF-A0A9X5AV34-F1
#
_entry.id   AF-A0A9X5AV34-F1
#
_cell.length_a   1.000
_cell.length_b   1.000
_cell.length_c   1.000
_cell.angle_alpha   90.00
_cell.angle_beta   90.00
_cell.angle_gamma   90.00
#
_symmetry.space_group_name_H-M   'P 1'
#
loop_
_entity.id
_entity.type
_entity.pdbx_description
1 polymer ?
#
loop_
_entity_poly.entity_id
_entity_poly.type
_entity_poly.pdbx_seq_one_letter_code
_entity_poly.pdbx_strand_id
1 'polypeptide(L)'
;MGRRDEIGGRGKLGTVDMLPPLADQAVIEAIARLRERRMTQKAIHAAFNVRLHALGLEPVPRTTFYRWAKLGLARGFAPRQPAAPAGLSLAITSSPACCPHCGAPLLIVARPA
;
A
#
# COMPACT_ATOMS: atom_id res chain seq x y z
N MET A 1 3.50 34.60 23.96
CA MET A 1 2.72 33.54 23.25
C MET A 1 3.71 32.53 22.72
N GLY A 2 3.82 31.36 23.37
CA GLY A 2 4.88 30.38 23.14
C GLY A 2 4.78 29.67 21.78
N ARG A 3 5.92 29.60 21.08
CA ARG A 3 6.17 28.72 19.93
C ARG A 3 5.85 27.28 20.33
N ARG A 4 4.89 26.65 19.66
CA ARG A 4 4.69 25.19 19.73
C ARG A 4 5.59 24.51 18.70
N ASP A 5 6.83 24.28 19.12
CA ASP A 5 7.51 23.00 19.00
C ASP A 5 7.53 22.34 17.62
N GLU A 6 8.52 22.69 16.81
CA GLU A 6 9.74 21.91 16.51
C GLU A 6 9.77 20.39 16.84
N ILE A 7 8.66 19.66 16.65
CA ILE A 7 8.64 18.19 16.74
C ILE A 7 9.05 17.61 15.37
N GLY A 8 10.08 16.77 15.37
CA GLY A 8 10.67 16.12 14.19
C GLY A 8 9.66 15.60 13.16
N GLY A 9 10.05 15.75 11.89
CA GLY A 9 9.20 15.58 10.72
C GLY A 9 8.27 14.36 10.72
N ARG A 10 7.12 14.56 10.05
CA ARG A 10 6.00 13.65 9.79
C ARG A 10 5.04 13.52 10.97
N GLY A 11 4.04 14.40 10.99
CA GLY A 11 2.91 14.34 11.91
C GLY A 11 2.34 12.92 12.02
N LYS A 12 2.67 12.26 13.14
CA LYS A 12 2.12 11.00 13.64
C LYS A 12 0.63 11.12 14.03
N LEU A 13 -0.20 11.68 13.16
CA LEU A 13 -1.61 11.94 13.47
C LEU A 13 -2.54 11.03 12.67
N GLY A 14 -2.84 9.88 13.28
CA GLY A 14 -4.20 9.35 13.28
C GLY A 14 -4.54 8.28 12.24
N THR A 15 -4.30 7.03 12.61
CA THR A 15 -5.24 5.88 12.54
C THR A 15 -5.64 5.23 11.20
N VAL A 16 -5.48 5.82 10.01
CA VAL A 16 -5.69 5.03 8.75
C VAL A 16 -4.40 4.37 8.27
N ASP A 17 -3.29 5.09 8.29
CA ASP A 17 -1.98 4.59 7.86
C ASP A 17 -1.46 3.46 8.77
N MET A 18 -1.85 3.49 10.05
CA MET A 18 -1.47 2.51 11.08
C MET A 18 -2.33 1.24 11.09
N LEU A 19 -3.39 1.14 10.27
CA LEU A 19 -4.18 -0.10 10.23
C LEU A 19 -3.30 -1.26 9.76
N PRO A 20 -3.53 -2.49 10.26
CA PRO A 20 -2.76 -3.66 9.84
C PRO A 20 -2.89 -3.91 8.33
N PRO A 21 -1.98 -4.73 7.75
CA PRO A 21 -2.00 -5.06 6.32
C PRO A 21 -3.29 -5.74 5.86
N LEU A 22 -4.05 -6.36 6.78
CA LEU A 22 -5.38 -6.91 6.49
C LEU A 22 -6.36 -5.85 5.97
N ALA A 23 -6.18 -4.58 6.37
CA ALA A 23 -7.02 -3.47 5.93
C ALA A 23 -6.62 -2.88 4.57
N ASP A 24 -5.53 -3.33 3.94
CA ASP A 24 -5.01 -2.74 2.70
C ASP A 24 -6.07 -2.72 1.59
N GLN A 25 -6.78 -3.82 1.41
CA GLN A 25 -7.85 -3.91 0.40
C GLN A 25 -8.99 -2.91 0.69
N ALA A 26 -9.36 -2.74 1.95
CA ALA A 26 -10.37 -1.76 2.34
C ALA A 26 -9.90 -0.32 2.07
N VAL A 27 -8.61 -0.04 2.30
CA VAL A 27 -8.00 1.27 2.05
C VAL A 27 -7.91 1.56 0.56
N ILE A 28 -7.44 0.61 -0.25
CA ILE A 28 -7.35 0.73 -1.72
C ILE A 28 -8.72 1.04 -2.32
N GLU A 29 -9.75 0.32 -1.88
CA GLU A 29 -11.11 0.58 -2.33
C GLU A 29 -11.64 1.96 -1.89
N ALA A 30 -11.38 2.38 -0.66
CA ALA A 30 -11.75 3.71 -0.20
C ALA A 30 -11.07 4.80 -1.05
N ILE A 31 -9.78 4.63 -1.39
CA ILE A 31 -9.05 5.52 -2.28
C ILE A 31 -9.70 5.58 -3.67
N ALA A 32 -10.04 4.42 -4.24
CA ALA A 32 -10.69 4.34 -5.54
C ALA A 32 -12.01 5.12 -5.55
N ARG A 33 -12.86 4.91 -4.54
CA ARG A 33 -14.15 5.63 -4.40
C ARG A 33 -13.97 7.14 -4.20
N LEU A 34 -12.95 7.55 -3.43
CA LEU A 34 -12.62 8.97 -3.24
C LEU A 34 -12.16 9.65 -4.53
N ARG A 35 -11.42 8.92 -5.38
CA ARG A 35 -10.99 9.40 -6.70
C ARG A 35 -12.15 9.46 -7.71
N GLU A 36 -13.04 8.48 -7.68
CA GLU A 36 -14.21 8.41 -8.56
C GLU A 36 -15.21 9.54 -8.29
N ARG A 37 -15.26 10.06 -7.06
CA ARG A 37 -16.14 11.17 -6.63
C ARG A 37 -17.64 10.93 -6.86
N ARG A 38 -18.07 9.67 -7.06
CA ARG A 38 -19.49 9.31 -7.24
C ARG A 38 -20.25 9.09 -5.92
N MET A 39 -19.54 8.90 -4.81
CA MET A 39 -20.12 8.72 -3.48
C MET A 39 -19.71 9.85 -2.54
N THR A 40 -20.58 10.17 -1.57
CA THR A 40 -20.24 11.14 -0.52
C THR A 40 -19.17 10.57 0.42
N GLN A 41 -18.29 11.43 0.96
CA GLN A 41 -17.27 10.99 1.93
C GLN A 41 -17.87 10.27 3.15
N LYS A 42 -19.08 10.66 3.56
CA LYS A 42 -19.84 10.01 4.64
C LYS A 42 -20.18 8.56 4.28
N ALA A 43 -20.68 8.33 3.06
CA ALA A 43 -21.03 6.99 2.60
C ALA A 43 -19.79 6.11 2.42
N ILE A 44 -18.69 6.68 1.91
CA ILE A 44 -17.42 5.97 1.77
C ILE A 44 -16.87 5.58 3.16
N HIS A 45 -16.94 6.48 4.14
CA HIS A 45 -16.53 6.22 5.53
C HIS A 45 -17.34 5.09 6.17
N ALA A 46 -18.67 5.09 5.97
CA ALA A 46 -19.53 4.02 6.46
C ALA A 46 -19.19 2.66 5.83
N ALA A 47 -19.04 2.60 4.51
CA ALA A 47 -18.66 1.38 3.79
C ALA A 47 -17.27 0.88 4.21
N PHE A 48 -16.34 1.78 4.48
CA PHE A 48 -15.00 1.45 4.96
C PHE A 48 -15.05 0.83 6.36
N ASN A 49 -15.79 1.40 7.30
CA ASN A 49 -15.93 0.86 8.65
C ASN A 49 -16.64 -0.51 8.66
N VAL A 50 -17.62 -0.73 7.78
CA VAL A 50 -18.26 -2.07 7.62
C VAL A 50 -17.23 -3.13 7.24
N ARG A 51 -16.30 -2.79 6.34
CA ARG A 51 -15.22 -3.69 5.94
C ARG A 51 -14.21 -3.92 7.05
N LEU A 52 -13.82 -2.89 7.79
CA LEU A 52 -12.96 -3.04 8.96
C LEU A 52 -13.59 -3.98 9.98
N HIS A 53 -14.89 -3.81 10.25
CA HIS A 53 -15.62 -4.69 11.16
C HIS A 53 -15.65 -6.14 10.66
N ALA A 54 -15.85 -6.38 9.37
CA ALA A 54 -15.80 -7.72 8.78
C ALA A 54 -14.41 -8.38 8.91
N LEU A 55 -13.34 -7.59 9.00
CA LEU A 55 -11.97 -8.02 9.25
C LEU A 55 -11.63 -8.12 10.75
N GLY A 56 -12.57 -7.82 11.65
CA GLY A 56 -12.35 -7.79 13.10
C GLY A 56 -11.52 -6.60 13.59
N LEU A 57 -11.46 -5.51 12.81
CA LEU A 57 -10.70 -4.31 13.12
C LEU A 57 -11.60 -3.21 13.68
N GLU A 58 -10.99 -2.36 14.51
CA GLU A 58 -11.68 -1.24 15.13
C GLU A 58 -12.07 -0.18 14.09
N PRO A 59 -13.31 0.36 14.14
CA PRO A 59 -13.75 1.37 13.20
C PRO A 59 -12.95 2.67 13.34
N VAL A 60 -12.70 3.32 12.22
CA VAL A 60 -11.99 4.61 12.21
C VAL A 60 -12.98 5.75 12.46
N PRO A 61 -12.66 6.73 13.31
CA PRO A 61 -13.51 7.90 13.51
C PRO A 61 -13.58 8.81 12.27
N ARG A 62 -14.73 9.44 12.07
CA ARG A 62 -15.05 10.26 10.88
C ARG A 62 -14.04 11.38 10.63
N THR A 63 -13.66 12.11 11.67
CA THR A 63 -12.72 13.24 11.60
C THR A 63 -11.35 12.82 11.07
N THR A 64 -10.88 11.65 11.51
CA THR A 64 -9.64 11.04 11.05
C THR A 64 -9.72 10.64 9.57
N PHE A 65 -10.79 9.95 9.17
CA PHE A 65 -10.99 9.56 7.77
C PHE A 65 -11.04 10.78 6.84
N TYR A 66 -11.75 11.84 7.23
CA TYR A 66 -11.94 13.03 6.39
C TYR A 66 -10.63 13.80 6.22
N ARG A 67 -9.84 13.91 7.29
CA ARG A 67 -8.50 14.51 7.23
C ARG A 67 -7.59 13.70 6.32
N TRP A 68 -7.59 12.38 6.46
CA TRP A 68 -6.81 11.47 5.61
C TRP A 68 -7.21 11.60 4.13
N ALA A 69 -8.51 11.57 3.82
CA ALA A 69 -9.02 11.74 2.47
C ALA A 69 -8.60 13.08 1.86
N LYS A 70 -8.74 14.19 2.62
CA LYS A 70 -8.33 15.52 2.16
C LYS A 70 -6.83 15.60 1.88
N LEU A 71 -5.99 15.06 2.78
CA LEU A 71 -4.55 15.05 2.61
C LEU A 71 -4.10 14.16 1.45
N GLY A 72 -4.70 12.97 1.31
CA GLY A 72 -4.38 12.03 0.22
C GLY A 72 -4.84 12.52 -1.15
N LEU A 73 -5.96 13.24 -1.24
CA LEU A 73 -6.36 13.89 -2.48
C LEU A 73 -5.46 15.08 -2.84
N ALA A 74 -4.93 15.81 -1.85
CA ALA A 74 -4.08 16.97 -2.08
C ALA A 74 -2.62 16.61 -2.37
N ARG A 75 -2.07 15.59 -1.70
CA ARG A 75 -0.65 15.20 -1.76
C ARG A 75 -0.39 13.90 -2.52
N GLY A 76 -1.45 13.20 -2.90
CA GLY A 76 -1.38 11.80 -3.32
C GLY A 76 -1.50 10.86 -2.11
N PHE A 77 -2.12 9.71 -2.34
CA PHE A 77 -2.09 8.60 -1.39
C PHE A 77 -0.75 7.89 -1.55
N ALA A 78 0.01 7.75 -0.46
CA ALA A 78 1.22 6.94 -0.49
C ALA A 78 0.82 5.49 -0.85
N PRO A 79 1.58 4.81 -1.72
CA PRO A 79 1.38 3.38 -1.88
C PRO A 79 1.70 2.74 -0.52
N ARG A 80 0.66 2.26 0.18
CA ARG A 80 0.90 1.20 1.14
C ARG A 80 1.53 0.06 0.34
N GLN A 81 2.67 -0.44 0.77
CA GLN A 81 3.19 -1.66 0.19
C GLN A 81 2.11 -2.71 0.41
N PRO A 82 1.39 -3.16 -0.64
CA PRO A 82 0.50 -4.28 -0.45
C PRO A 82 1.40 -5.39 0.10
N ALA A 83 0.99 -6.03 1.20
CA ALA A 83 1.58 -7.30 1.57
C ALA A 83 1.53 -8.13 0.29
N ALA A 84 2.71 -8.38 -0.31
CA ALA A 84 2.82 -9.00 -1.62
C ALA A 84 1.84 -10.17 -1.64
N PRO A 85 0.99 -10.33 -2.67
CA PRO A 85 0.15 -11.51 -2.73
C PRO A 85 1.07 -12.70 -2.59
N ALA A 86 0.92 -13.45 -1.50
CA ALA A 86 1.49 -14.76 -1.36
C ALA A 86 0.94 -15.57 -2.54
N GLY A 87 1.76 -15.75 -3.57
CA GLY A 87 1.38 -16.42 -4.80
C GLY A 87 1.67 -15.59 -6.03
N LEU A 88 2.61 -16.08 -6.83
CA LEU A 88 3.05 -15.58 -8.15
C LEU A 88 4.02 -14.39 -8.16
N SER A 89 5.12 -14.49 -7.41
CA SER A 89 6.38 -14.48 -8.18
C SER A 89 6.43 -15.81 -8.92
N LEU A 90 5.87 -15.86 -10.13
CA LEU A 90 6.32 -16.85 -11.09
C LEU A 90 7.80 -16.54 -11.24
N ALA A 91 8.61 -17.39 -10.61
CA ALA A 91 10.05 -17.32 -10.68
C ALA A 91 10.38 -17.06 -12.15
N ILE A 92 11.11 -15.99 -12.38
CA ILE A 92 11.85 -15.76 -13.61
C ILE A 92 12.79 -16.97 -13.66
N THR A 93 12.35 -18.05 -14.29
CA THR A 93 13.14 -19.27 -14.38
C THR A 93 14.31 -18.93 -15.28
N SER A 94 15.49 -18.96 -14.68
CA SER A 94 16.80 -19.03 -15.33
C SER A 94 17.04 -18.00 -16.45
N SER A 95 17.78 -16.95 -16.12
CA SER A 95 18.90 -16.63 -17.02
C SER A 95 19.92 -17.77 -16.88
N PRO A 96 20.10 -18.67 -17.86
CA PRO A 96 21.39 -19.33 -17.97
C PRO A 96 22.43 -18.21 -18.05
N ALA A 97 23.58 -18.37 -17.39
CA ALA A 97 24.64 -17.37 -17.42
C ALA A 97 24.98 -17.01 -18.88
N CYS A 98 24.45 -15.89 -19.35
CA CYS A 98 24.76 -15.33 -20.66
C CYS A 98 26.08 -14.56 -20.52
N CYS A 99 27.03 -14.83 -21.41
CA CYS A 99 28.31 -14.13 -21.37
C CYS A 99 28.09 -12.60 -21.50
N PRO A 100 28.66 -11.76 -20.62
CA PRO A 100 28.45 -10.31 -20.63
C PRO A 100 29.03 -9.58 -21.86
N HIS A 101 29.72 -10.30 -22.76
CA HIS A 101 30.29 -9.74 -23.98
C HIS A 101 29.46 -10.06 -25.25
N CYS A 102 28.64 -11.12 -25.25
CA CYS A 102 27.92 -11.56 -26.47
C CYS A 102 26.53 -12.16 -26.25
N GLY A 103 26.08 -12.34 -25.01
CA GLY A 103 24.70 -12.78 -24.69
C GLY A 103 24.37 -14.24 -24.96
N ALA A 104 25.34 -15.07 -25.38
CA ALA A 104 25.11 -16.50 -25.64
C ALA A 104 25.07 -17.34 -24.33
N PRO A 105 24.21 -18.38 -24.24
CA PRO A 105 24.13 -19.25 -23.07
C PRO A 105 25.34 -20.20 -22.99
N LEU A 106 26.01 -20.25 -21.84
CA LEU A 106 27.16 -21.14 -21.60
C LEU A 106 26.70 -22.60 -21.45
N LEU A 107 27.02 -23.44 -22.44
CA LEU A 107 26.96 -24.90 -22.29
C LEU A 107 28.18 -25.36 -21.49
N ILE A 108 27.97 -25.77 -20.24
CA ILE A 108 29.00 -26.43 -19.42
C ILE A 108 29.25 -27.82 -20.02
N VAL A 109 30.30 -27.97 -20.82
CA VAL A 109 30.80 -29.28 -21.24
C VAL A 109 31.70 -29.81 -20.12
N ALA A 110 31.16 -30.74 -19.32
CA ALA A 110 31.96 -31.51 -18.38
C ALA A 110 32.94 -32.41 -19.17
N ARG A 111 34.25 -32.23 -18.94
CA ARG A 111 35.30 -33.15 -19.42
C ARG A 111 35.37 -34.35 -18.46
N PRO A 112 35.20 -35.60 -18.92
CA PRO A 112 35.70 -36.75 -18.17
C PRO A 112 37.23 -36.85 -18.27
N ALA A 113 37.83 -37.44 -17.24
CA ALA A 113 39.27 -37.55 -16.98
C ALA A 113 40.03 -38.41 -17.99
#